data_AF-A0A930RV80-F1
#
_entry.id   AF-A0A930RV80-F1
#
_cell.length_a   1.000
_cell.length_b   1.000
_cell.length_c   1.000
_cell.angle_alpha   90.00
_cell.angle_beta   90.00
_cell.angle_gamma   90.00
#
_symmetry.space_group_name_H-M   'P 1'
#
loop_
_entity.id
_entity.type
_entity.pdbx_description
1 polymer ?
#
loop_
_entity_poly.entity_id
_entity_poly.type
_entity_poly.pdbx_seq_one_letter_code
_entity_poly.pdbx_strand_id
1 'polypeptide(L)' 'LSRELTRVSLQKIGADFGRDHSTVIHAYEKISQEAKDDPETIRVINEIKHSLGY' A
#
# COMPACT_ATOMS: atom_id res chain seq x y z
N LEU A 1 0.97 2.11 0.62
CA LEU A 1 0.62 3.52 0.30
C LEU A 1 -0.58 4.07 1.06
N SER A 2 -1.85 3.73 0.78
CA SER A 2 -2.99 4.35 1.51
C SER A 2 -2.86 4.25 3.04
N ARG A 3 -2.42 3.09 3.54
CA ARG A 3 -2.12 2.86 4.96
C ARG A 3 -0.95 3.70 5.50
N GLU A 4 0.04 4.02 4.68
CA GLU A 4 1.26 4.74 5.10
C GLU A 4 1.10 6.26 4.99
N LEU A 5 0.38 6.73 3.96
CA LEU A 5 0.30 8.13 3.58
C LEU A 5 -0.95 8.83 4.15
N THR A 6 -1.88 8.07 4.74
CA THR A 6 -3.13 8.61 5.28
C THR A 6 -3.37 8.14 6.71
N ARG A 7 -4.29 8.82 7.42
CA ARG A 7 -4.72 8.45 8.78
C ARG A 7 -6.06 7.72 8.81
N VAL A 8 -6.54 7.23 7.67
CA VAL A 8 -7.83 6.53 7.61
C VAL A 8 -7.71 5.09 8.14
N SER A 9 -8.79 4.59 8.72
CA SER A 9 -8.83 3.22 9.26
C SER A 9 -8.80 2.17 8.15
N LEU A 10 -8.32 0.96 8.47
CA LEU A 10 -8.29 -0.17 7.52
C LEU A 10 -9.69 -0.52 7.00
N GLN A 11 -10.72 -0.37 7.84
CA GLN A 11 -12.12 -0.55 7.46
C GLN A 11 -12.54 0.46 6.39
N LYS A 12 -12.15 1.73 6.57
CA LYS A 12 -12.47 2.79 5.60
C LYS A 12 -11.71 2.60 4.29
N ILE A 13 -10.42 2.25 4.37
CA ILE A 13 -9.63 1.88 3.18
C ILE A 13 -10.32 0.71 2.44
N GLY A 14 -10.63 -0.38 3.14
CA GLY A 14 -11.32 -1.53 2.53
C GLY A 14 -12.62 -1.12 1.84
N ALA A 15 -13.47 -0.35 2.53
CA ALA A 15 -14.72 0.15 1.98
C ALA A 15 -14.52 1.00 0.71
N ASP A 16 -13.54 1.90 0.69
CA ASP A 16 -13.25 2.76 -0.47
C ASP A 16 -12.72 1.96 -1.67
N PHE A 17 -12.09 0.80 -1.42
CA PHE A 17 -11.67 -0.15 -2.45
C PHE A 17 -12.73 -1.23 -2.77
N GLY A 18 -13.89 -1.22 -2.11
CA GLY A 18 -14.91 -2.27 -2.26
C GLY A 18 -14.43 -3.66 -1.81
N ARG A 19 -13.51 -3.71 -0.84
CA ARG A 19 -12.88 -4.93 -0.31
C ARG A 19 -13.05 -5.05 1.19
N ASP A 20 -12.90 -6.26 1.71
CA ASP A 20 -12.78 -6.44 3.15
C ASP A 20 -11.45 -5.87 3.66
N HIS A 21 -11.46 -5.32 4.88
CA HIS A 21 -10.28 -4.76 5.51
C HIS A 21 -9.13 -5.79 5.66
N SER A 22 -9.42 -7.08 5.81
CA SER A 22 -8.40 -8.15 5.79
C SER A 22 -7.69 -8.25 4.44
N THR A 23 -8.39 -7.99 3.33
CA THR A 23 -7.78 -7.94 1.99
C THR A 23 -6.76 -6.81 1.87
N VAL A 24 -7.04 -5.66 2.50
CA VAL A 24 -6.10 -4.54 2.58
C VAL A 24 -4.86 -4.92 3.40
N ILE A 25 -5.04 -5.65 4.51
CA ILE A 25 -3.93 -6.15 5.34
C ILE A 25 -3.04 -7.09 4.51
N HIS A 26 -3.64 -8.09 3.86
CA HIS A 26 -2.89 -9.06 3.06
C HIS A 26 -2.18 -8.40 1.86
N ALA A 27 -2.83 -7.45 1.18
CA ALA A 27 -2.20 -6.71 0.09
C ALA A 27 -1.00 -5.89 0.60
N TYR A 28 -1.14 -5.23 1.75
CA TYR A 28 -0.05 -4.48 2.37
C TYR A 28 1.13 -5.40 2.74
N GLU A 29 0.86 -6.54 3.37
CA GLU A 29 1.89 -7.51 3.75
C GLU A 29 2.59 -8.09 2.52
N LYS A 30 1.83 -8.49 1.49
CA LYS A 30 2.37 -9.03 0.24
C LYS A 30 3.35 -8.05 -0.40
N ILE A 31 2.91 -6.81 -0.63
CA ILE A 31 3.76 -5.78 -1.24
C ILE A 31 4.95 -5.44 -0.34
N SER A 32 4.79 -5.46 0.99
CA SER A 32 5.89 -5.22 1.92
C SER A 32 6.96 -6.31 1.90
N GLN A 33 6.61 -7.56 1.58
CA GLN A 33 7.59 -8.63 1.39
C GLN A 33 8.21 -8.56 -0.01
N GLU A 34 7.39 -8.36 -1.03
CA GLU A 34 7.86 -8.23 -2.42
C GLU A 34 8.85 -7.07 -2.56
N ALA A 35 8.59 -5.94 -1.89
CA ALA A 35 9.52 -4.82 -1.82
C ALA A 35 10.80 -5.10 -1.02
N LYS A 36 10.98 -6.24 -0.35
CA LYS A 36 12.29 -6.59 0.24
C LYS A 36 13.15 -7.39 -0.73
N ASP A 37 12.50 -8.20 -1.56
CA ASP A 37 13.14 -9.20 -2.39
C ASP A 37 13.26 -8.74 -3.85
N ASP A 38 12.40 -7.81 -4.30
CA ASP A 38 12.38 -7.28 -5.65
C ASP A 38 12.72 -5.77 -5.70
N PRO A 39 13.90 -5.42 -6.24
CA PRO A 39 14.30 -4.02 -6.46
C PRO A 39 13.35 -3.24 -7.35
N GLU A 40 12.69 -3.89 -8.31
CA GLU A 40 11.75 -3.23 -9.22
C GLU A 40 10.49 -2.78 -8.46
N THR A 41 9.96 -3.65 -7.59
CA THR A 41 8.85 -3.30 -6.70
C THR A 41 9.18 -2.10 -5.82
N ILE A 42 10.40 -2.02 -5.24
CA ILE A 42 10.83 -0.82 -4.49
C ILE A 42 10.84 0.42 -5.38
N ARG A 43 11.40 0.30 -6.59
CA ARG A 43 11.50 1.41 -7.55
C ARG A 43 10.12 1.98 -7.85
N VAL A 44 9.16 1.14 -8.20
CA VAL A 44 7.78 1.54 -8.50
C VAL A 44 7.12 2.20 -7.29
N ILE A 45 7.29 1.65 -6.08
CA ILE A 45 6.75 2.27 -4.85
C ILE A 45 7.31 3.67 -4.65
N ASN A 46 8.63 3.84 -4.82
CA ASN A 46 9.30 5.13 -4.64
C ASN A 46 8.89 6.14 -5.72
N GLU A 47 8.72 5.71 -6.98
CA GLU A 47 8.23 6.57 -8.06
C GLU A 47 6.81 7.08 -7.79
N ILE A 48 5.93 6.22 -7.28
CA ILE A 48 4.57 6.61 -6.91
C ILE A 48 4.61 7.57 -5.71
N LYS A 49 5.45 7.33 -4.70
CA LYS A 49 5.64 8.24 -3.56
C LYS A 49 6.12 9.63 -4.03
N HIS A 50 7.14 9.66 -4.88
CA HIS A 50 7.67 10.90 -5.46
C HIS A 50 6.61 11.66 -6.25
N SER A 51 5.80 10.96 -7.05
CA SER A 51 4.70 11.57 -7.82
C SER A 51 3.59 12.17 -6.94
N LEU A 52 3.47 11.71 -5.69
CA LEU A 52 2.55 12.25 -4.68
C LEU A 52 3.18 13.35 -3.82
N GLY A 53 4.45 13.71 -4.07
CA GLY A 53 5.18 14.74 -3.33
C GLY A 53 5.86 14.24 -2.05
N TYR A 54 6.15 12.93 -1.96
CA TYR A 54 6.84 12.29 -0.83
C TYR A 54 8.24 11.80 -1.19
#